data_AF-A0A508A0L2-F1
#
_entry.id   AF-A0A508A0L2-F1
#
_cell.length_a   1.000
_cell.length_b   1.000
_cell.length_c   1.000
_cell.angle_alpha   90.00
_cell.angle_beta   90.00
_cell.angle_gamma   90.00
#
_symmetry.space_group_name_H-M   'P 1'
#
loop_
_entity.id
_entity.type
_entity.pdbx_description
1 polymer ?
#
loop_
_entity_poly.entity_id
_entity_poly.type
_entity_poly.pdbx_seq_one_letter_code
_entity_poly.pdbx_strand_id
1 'polypeptide(L)'
;MKALTTLRKLINLIYILSFILFIAFFIGLLAVLFFDISSADIINNEKLLTFSKIELGIWGFMILLLYGGYLFTLYIFKNLVYNLKPKNLFTELQIAYLLRIGRLIIGLTLAEIAFKFLFELLYEQEINISFQTESLFQSTLFTLSIGFFFIFLSGLFKVARNLKQENQLTI
;
A
#
# COMPACT_ATOMS: atom_id res chain seq x y z
N MET A 1 19.72 19.92 7.19
CA MET A 1 18.59 19.09 7.71
C MET A 1 18.95 17.61 7.64
N LYS A 2 19.65 17.09 8.65
CA LYS A 2 20.04 15.68 8.72
C LYS A 2 18.83 14.74 8.69
N ALA A 3 17.71 15.14 9.32
CA ALA A 3 16.47 14.37 9.35
C ALA A 3 15.91 14.05 7.95
N LEU A 4 15.85 15.02 7.03
CA LEU A 4 15.33 14.80 5.68
C LEU A 4 16.23 13.88 4.85
N THR A 5 17.56 14.00 5.00
CA THR A 5 18.51 13.09 4.35
C THR A 5 18.40 11.68 4.91
N THR A 6 18.19 11.52 6.21
CA THR A 6 17.96 10.22 6.85
C THR A 6 16.65 9.59 6.36
N LEU A 7 15.57 10.37 6.30
CA LEU A 7 14.27 9.90 5.81
C LEU A 7 14.35 9.39 4.36
N ARG A 8 15.05 10.12 3.47
CA ARG A 8 15.26 9.68 2.08
C ARG A 8 16.00 8.35 1.97
N LYS A 9 17.04 8.16 2.79
CA LYS A 9 17.80 6.90 2.82
C LYS A 9 16.93 5.76 3.33
N LEU A 10 16.18 5.98 4.40
CA LEU A 10 15.30 4.99 5.00
C LEU A 10 14.19 4.56 4.05
N ILE A 11 13.49 5.50 3.42
CA ILE A 11 12.44 5.17 2.44
C ILE A 11 13.03 4.44 1.23
N ASN A 12 14.21 4.83 0.77
CA ASN A 12 14.87 4.13 -0.34
C ASN A 12 15.23 2.69 0.02
N LEU A 13 15.72 2.46 1.25
CA LEU A 13 16.02 1.12 1.75
C LEU A 13 14.75 0.26 1.83
N ILE A 14 13.68 0.78 2.43
CA ILE A 14 12.39 0.08 2.52
C ILE A 14 11.87 -0.26 1.12
N TYR A 15 11.89 0.70 0.19
CA TYR A 15 11.46 0.47 -1.18
C TYR A 15 12.23 -0.65 -1.88
N ILE A 16 13.56 -0.68 -1.74
CA ILE A 16 14.40 -1.74 -2.33
C ILE A 16 14.06 -3.10 -1.72
N LEU A 17 13.95 -3.18 -0.39
CA LEU A 17 13.58 -4.43 0.30
C LEU A 17 12.20 -4.93 -0.12
N SER A 18 11.19 -4.06 -0.15
CA SER A 18 9.85 -4.41 -0.62
C SER A 18 9.85 -4.86 -2.08
N PHE A 19 10.65 -4.23 -2.94
CA PHE A 19 10.77 -4.62 -4.34
C PHE A 19 11.43 -6.00 -4.52
N ILE A 20 12.45 -6.32 -3.71
CA ILE A 20 13.07 -7.66 -3.71
C ILE A 20 12.06 -8.73 -3.29
N LEU A 21 11.30 -8.47 -2.22
CA LEU A 21 10.25 -9.38 -1.75
C LEU A 21 9.15 -9.58 -2.80
N PHE A 22 8.75 -8.51 -3.49
CA PHE A 22 7.80 -8.60 -4.59
C PHE A 22 8.29 -9.53 -5.71
N ILE A 23 9.54 -9.38 -6.14
CA ILE A 23 10.14 -10.24 -7.17
C ILE A 23 10.21 -11.69 -6.70
N ALA A 24 10.65 -11.92 -5.46
CA ALA A 24 10.72 -13.26 -4.90
C ALA A 24 9.34 -13.94 -4.88
N PHE A 25 8.30 -13.21 -4.46
CA PHE A 25 6.93 -13.70 -4.47
C PHE A 25 6.43 -13.98 -5.90
N PHE A 26 6.71 -13.08 -6.85
CA PHE A 26 6.38 -13.27 -8.26
C PHE A 26 7.01 -14.54 -8.84
N ILE A 27 8.32 -14.74 -8.61
CA ILE A 27 9.03 -15.95 -9.06
C ILE A 27 8.47 -17.21 -8.42
N GLY A 28 8.18 -17.17 -7.11
CA GLY A 28 7.55 -18.29 -6.39
C GLY A 28 6.19 -18.67 -6.98
N LEU A 29 5.36 -17.67 -7.30
CA LEU A 29 4.07 -17.88 -7.94
C LEU A 29 4.22 -18.50 -9.35
N LEU A 30 5.16 -18.00 -10.16
CA LEU A 30 5.45 -18.61 -11.47
C LEU A 30 5.93 -20.05 -11.32
N ALA A 31 6.75 -20.35 -10.31
CA ALA A 31 7.23 -21.70 -10.08
C ALA A 31 6.08 -22.67 -9.77
N VAL A 32 5.12 -22.28 -8.93
CA VAL A 32 3.91 -23.06 -8.65
C VAL A 32 3.06 -23.29 -9.91
N LEU A 33 2.97 -22.30 -10.80
CA LEU A 33 2.18 -22.39 -12.03
C LEU A 33 2.85 -23.22 -13.13
N PHE A 34 4.18 -23.17 -13.27
CA PHE A 34 4.88 -23.82 -14.38
C PHE A 34 5.50 -25.17 -14.01
N PHE A 35 5.84 -25.40 -12.75
CA PHE A 35 6.32 -26.70 -12.29
C PHE A 35 5.16 -27.56 -11.77
N ASP A 36 5.34 -28.88 -11.84
CA ASP A 36 4.34 -29.86 -11.40
C ASP A 36 4.42 -30.04 -9.88
N ILE A 37 4.23 -28.93 -9.16
CA ILE A 37 4.07 -28.94 -7.71
C ILE A 37 2.61 -29.31 -7.48
N SER A 38 2.37 -30.62 -7.32
CA SER A 38 1.05 -31.18 -6.99
C SER A 38 0.58 -30.58 -5.66
N SER A 39 -0.52 -29.82 -5.71
CA SER A 39 -1.31 -29.28 -4.57
C SER A 39 -0.49 -28.70 -3.40
N ALA A 40 -0.58 -27.39 -3.19
CA ALA A 40 -0.04 -26.78 -1.98
C ALA A 40 -1.10 -26.77 -0.88
N ASP A 41 -0.79 -27.44 0.22
CA ASP A 41 -1.55 -27.35 1.46
C ASP A 41 -1.19 -26.05 2.18
N ILE A 42 -2.17 -25.18 2.37
CA ILE A 42 -2.00 -23.96 3.17
C ILE A 42 -2.72 -24.18 4.50
N ILE A 43 -1.97 -24.05 5.59
CA ILE A 43 -2.53 -24.08 6.94
C ILE A 43 -3.09 -22.69 7.24
N ASN A 44 -4.41 -22.58 7.36
CA ASN A 44 -5.11 -21.37 7.79
C ASN A 44 -5.92 -21.69 9.04
N ASN A 45 -5.57 -21.10 10.18
CA ASN A 45 -6.25 -21.32 11.47
C ASN A 45 -6.53 -22.80 11.78
N GLU A 46 -5.50 -23.64 11.69
CA GLU A 46 -5.55 -25.09 11.94
C GLU A 46 -6.40 -25.92 10.95
N LYS A 47 -7.01 -25.29 9.94
CA LYS A 47 -7.66 -25.99 8.82
C LYS A 47 -6.70 -26.13 7.64
N LEU A 48 -6.58 -27.36 7.15
CA LEU A 48 -5.89 -27.69 5.91
C LEU A 48 -6.78 -27.30 4.73
N LEU A 49 -6.45 -26.19 4.07
CA LEU A 49 -7.09 -25.80 2.81
C LEU A 49 -6.26 -26.38 1.66
N THR A 50 -6.86 -27.34 0.96
CA THR A 50 -6.32 -27.92 -0.27
C THR A 50 -6.73 -27.03 -1.44
N PHE A 51 -5.78 -26.33 -2.03
CA PHE A 51 -6.05 -25.53 -3.22
C PHE A 51 -5.63 -26.27 -4.48
N SER A 52 -6.48 -26.20 -5.50
CA SER A 52 -6.07 -26.56 -6.85
C SER A 52 -5.04 -25.57 -7.38
N LYS A 53 -4.24 -26.00 -8.35
CA LYS A 53 -3.22 -25.17 -9.02
C LYS A 53 -3.81 -23.89 -9.62
N ILE A 54 -5.03 -23.96 -10.14
CA ILE A 54 -5.74 -22.81 -10.74
C ILE A 54 -6.14 -21.81 -9.65
N GLU A 55 -6.68 -22.28 -8.53
CA GLU A 55 -7.06 -21.42 -7.40
C GLU A 55 -5.83 -20.73 -6.80
N LEU A 56 -4.73 -21.45 -6.58
CA LEU A 56 -3.46 -20.85 -6.14
C LEU A 56 -2.98 -19.76 -7.09
N GLY A 57 -3.13 -19.98 -8.40
CA GLY A 57 -2.81 -18.99 -9.42
C GLY A 57 -3.65 -17.72 -9.30
N ILE A 58 -4.97 -17.86 -9.18
CA ILE A 58 -5.91 -16.74 -9.10
C ILE A 58 -5.68 -15.95 -7.81
N TRP A 59 -5.69 -16.62 -6.66
CA TRP A 59 -5.51 -15.99 -5.35
C TRP A 59 -4.13 -15.36 -5.21
N GLY A 60 -3.09 -16.08 -5.63
CA GLY A 60 -1.73 -15.55 -5.64
C GLY A 60 -1.58 -14.32 -6.54
N PHE A 61 -2.21 -14.31 -7.72
CA PHE A 61 -2.17 -13.16 -8.63
C PHE A 61 -2.87 -11.94 -8.05
N MET A 62 -4.01 -12.13 -7.38
CA MET A 62 -4.70 -11.03 -6.69
C MET A 62 -3.86 -10.44 -5.55
N ILE A 63 -3.22 -11.28 -4.72
CA ILE A 63 -2.28 -10.83 -3.68
C ILE A 63 -1.13 -10.04 -4.31
N LEU A 64 -0.61 -10.52 -5.44
CA LEU A 64 0.47 -9.87 -6.17
C LEU A 64 0.07 -8.48 -6.69
N LEU A 65 -1.15 -8.34 -7.21
CA LEU A 65 -1.69 -7.05 -7.63
C LEU A 65 -1.84 -6.08 -6.45
N LEU A 66 -2.38 -6.53 -5.31
CA LEU A 66 -2.49 -5.70 -4.11
C LEU A 66 -1.12 -5.24 -3.62
N TYR A 67 -0.16 -6.16 -3.49
CA TYR A 67 1.20 -5.83 -3.07
C TYR A 67 1.89 -4.87 -4.06
N GLY A 68 1.73 -5.10 -5.37
CA GLY A 68 2.22 -4.21 -6.41
C GLY A 68 1.63 -2.79 -6.31
N GLY A 69 0.34 -2.68 -5.97
CA GLY A 69 -0.31 -1.41 -5.68
C GLY A 69 0.29 -0.67 -4.48
N TYR A 70 0.52 -1.37 -3.37
CA TYR A 70 1.18 -0.78 -2.19
C TYR A 70 2.63 -0.37 -2.50
N LEU A 71 3.36 -1.18 -3.28
CA LEU A 71 4.71 -0.88 -3.72
C LEU A 71 4.77 0.35 -4.62
N PHE A 72 3.79 0.52 -5.51
CA PHE A 72 3.64 1.73 -6.32
C PHE A 72 3.30 2.96 -5.47
N THR A 73 2.47 2.79 -4.44
CA THR A 73 2.18 3.85 -3.47
C THR A 73 3.46 4.29 -2.73
N LEU A 74 4.29 3.33 -2.31
CA LEU A 74 5.59 3.59 -1.68
C LEU A 74 6.55 4.30 -2.64
N TYR A 75 6.55 3.94 -3.92
CA TYR A 75 7.31 4.64 -4.96
C TYR A 75 6.90 6.12 -5.08
N ILE A 76 5.60 6.42 -5.10
CA ILE A 76 5.11 7.81 -5.12
C ILE A 76 5.52 8.55 -3.84
N PHE A 77 5.41 7.90 -2.67
CA PHE A 77 5.83 8.47 -1.40
C PHE A 77 7.33 8.78 -1.37
N LYS A 78 8.16 7.87 -1.89
CA LYS A 78 9.59 8.12 -2.12
C LYS A 78 9.77 9.39 -2.95
N ASN A 79 9.11 9.50 -4.11
CA ASN A 79 9.24 10.67 -4.98
C ASN A 79 8.78 11.97 -4.29
N LEU A 80 7.73 11.93 -3.48
CA LEU A 80 7.30 13.07 -2.66
C LEU A 80 8.44 13.54 -1.74
N VAL A 81 9.06 12.63 -0.98
CA VAL A 81 10.13 12.97 -0.02
C VAL A 81 11.40 13.51 -0.70
N TYR A 82 11.73 13.01 -1.89
CA TYR A 82 12.81 13.57 -2.69
C TYR A 82 12.50 14.98 -3.22
N ASN A 83 11.23 15.27 -3.49
CA ASN A 83 10.75 16.58 -3.95
C ASN A 83 10.54 17.60 -2.82
N LEU A 84 10.48 17.16 -1.56
CA LEU A 84 10.50 18.08 -0.42
C LEU A 84 11.88 18.73 -0.33
N LYS A 85 11.96 20.01 -0.68
CA LYS A 85 13.17 20.84 -0.57
C LYS A 85 12.82 22.12 0.21
N PRO A 86 13.67 22.59 1.13
CA PRO A 86 13.37 23.75 1.97
C PRO A 86 13.04 25.02 1.18
N LYS A 87 13.70 25.23 0.03
CA LYS A 87 13.44 26.40 -0.82
C LYS A 87 12.16 26.29 -1.66
N ASN A 88 11.57 25.11 -1.77
CA ASN A 88 10.44 24.85 -2.67
C ASN A 88 9.39 23.93 -2.02
N LEU A 89 8.76 24.44 -0.97
CA LEU A 89 7.63 23.81 -0.30
C LEU A 89 6.30 24.26 -0.92
N PHE A 90 5.29 23.40 -0.81
CA PHE A 90 3.90 23.63 -1.25
C PHE A 90 3.73 23.74 -2.76
N THR A 91 4.46 22.91 -3.53
CA THR A 91 4.32 22.85 -4.98
C THR A 91 3.10 22.05 -5.41
N GLU A 92 2.56 22.31 -6.62
CA GLU A 92 1.45 21.52 -7.20
C GLU A 92 1.81 20.03 -7.20
N LEU A 93 3.05 19.70 -7.52
CA LEU A 93 3.54 18.34 -7.59
C LEU A 93 3.52 17.64 -6.21
N GLN A 94 3.88 18.36 -5.13
CA GLN A 94 3.77 17.81 -3.77
C GLN A 94 2.31 17.59 -3.37
N ILE A 95 1.41 18.53 -3.69
CA ILE A 95 -0.04 18.43 -3.45
C ILE A 95 -0.60 17.21 -4.20
N ALA A 96 -0.29 17.08 -5.49
CA ALA A 96 -0.75 15.98 -6.33
C ALA A 96 -0.25 14.62 -5.82
N TYR A 97 1.00 14.53 -5.36
CA TYR A 97 1.51 13.30 -4.74
C TYR A 97 0.80 12.95 -3.44
N LEU A 98 0.60 13.91 -2.52
CA LEU A 98 -0.13 13.67 -1.28
C LEU A 98 -1.54 13.15 -1.55
N LEU A 99 -2.28 13.79 -2.46
CA LEU A 99 -3.62 13.39 -2.85
C LEU A 99 -3.63 11.97 -3.45
N ARG A 100 -2.67 11.68 -4.35
CA ARG A 100 -2.57 10.39 -5.03
C ARG A 100 -2.23 9.26 -4.05
N ILE A 101 -1.30 9.49 -3.12
CA ILE A 101 -0.96 8.54 -2.06
C ILE A 101 -2.19 8.21 -1.22
N GLY A 102 -2.90 9.23 -0.73
CA GLY A 102 -4.08 9.03 0.11
C GLY A 102 -5.18 8.24 -0.61
N ARG A 103 -5.46 8.56 -1.88
CA ARG A 103 -6.44 7.82 -2.69
C ARG A 103 -6.02 6.37 -2.96
N LEU A 104 -4.74 6.13 -3.23
CA LEU A 104 -4.24 4.78 -3.45
C LEU A 104 -4.33 3.93 -2.19
N ILE A 105 -3.94 4.48 -1.03
CA ILE A 105 -4.07 3.76 0.25
C ILE A 105 -5.53 3.35 0.48
N ILE A 106 -6.47 4.30 0.38
CA ILE A 106 -7.90 4.00 0.58
C ILE A 106 -8.39 2.95 -0.42
N GLY A 107 -8.09 3.13 -1.71
CA GLY A 107 -8.53 2.20 -2.76
C GLY A 107 -7.98 0.79 -2.58
N LEU A 108 -6.71 0.66 -2.24
CA LEU A 108 -6.07 -0.64 -2.01
C LEU A 108 -6.58 -1.31 -0.74
N THR A 109 -6.78 -0.56 0.34
CA THR A 109 -7.34 -1.11 1.57
C THR A 109 -8.79 -1.58 1.37
N LEU A 110 -9.61 -0.84 0.62
CA LEU A 110 -10.96 -1.31 0.27
C LEU A 110 -10.92 -2.57 -0.60
N ALA A 111 -9.98 -2.64 -1.57
CA ALA A 111 -9.80 -3.83 -2.39
C ALA A 111 -9.35 -5.04 -1.55
N GLU A 112 -8.49 -4.83 -0.56
CA GLU A 112 -8.04 -5.86 0.38
C GLU A 112 -9.19 -6.39 1.26
N ILE A 113 -10.07 -5.51 1.76
CA ILE A 113 -11.28 -5.92 2.48
C ILE A 113 -12.18 -6.77 1.59
N ALA A 114 -12.43 -6.32 0.35
CA ALA A 114 -13.27 -7.05 -0.59
C ALA A 114 -12.67 -8.42 -0.94
N PHE A 115 -11.35 -8.47 -1.12
CA PHE A 115 -10.60 -9.69 -1.37
C PHE A 115 -10.71 -10.68 -0.21
N LYS A 116 -10.48 -10.22 1.04
CA LYS A 116 -10.61 -11.04 2.24
C LYS A 116 -12.03 -11.58 2.41
N PHE A 117 -13.04 -10.72 2.20
CA PHE A 117 -14.45 -11.13 2.26
C PHE A 117 -14.79 -12.21 1.21
N LEU A 118 -14.30 -12.07 -0.02
CA LEU A 118 -14.51 -13.08 -1.06
C LEU A 118 -13.80 -14.41 -0.72
N PHE A 119 -12.61 -14.33 -0.14
CA PHE A 119 -11.86 -15.52 0.27
C PHE A 119 -12.59 -16.26 1.38
N GLU A 120 -13.01 -15.55 2.44
CA GLU A 120 -13.80 -16.12 3.53
C GLU A 120 -15.10 -16.72 3.00
N LEU A 121 -15.87 -16.00 2.20
CA LEU A 121 -17.14 -16.50 1.65
C LEU A 121 -16.99 -17.83 0.87
N LEU A 122 -15.87 -18.03 0.17
CA LEU A 122 -15.65 -19.19 -0.69
C LEU A 122 -15.02 -20.39 0.06
N TYR A 123 -14.19 -20.14 1.07
CA TYR A 123 -13.38 -21.20 1.73
C TYR A 123 -13.66 -21.34 3.23
N GLU A 124 -14.12 -20.29 3.90
CA GLU A 124 -14.54 -20.31 5.30
C GLU A 124 -16.08 -20.31 5.35
N GLN A 125 -16.68 -21.43 5.76
CA GLN A 125 -18.15 -21.54 5.93
C GLN A 125 -18.72 -20.61 7.03
N GLU A 126 -17.88 -19.79 7.65
CA GLU A 126 -18.25 -18.76 8.61
C GLU A 126 -17.77 -17.41 8.07
N ILE A 127 -18.71 -16.51 7.80
CA ILE A 127 -18.40 -15.13 7.42
C ILE A 127 -17.96 -14.39 8.69
N ASN A 128 -16.67 -14.42 8.99
CA ASN A 128 -16.08 -13.63 10.04
C ASN A 128 -15.67 -12.27 9.49
N ILE A 129 -16.59 -11.30 9.51
CA ILE A 129 -16.25 -9.87 9.32
C ILE A 129 -15.45 -9.42 10.54
N SER A 130 -14.22 -9.90 10.62
CA SER A 130 -13.24 -9.55 11.62
C SER A 130 -12.52 -8.31 11.08
N PHE A 131 -12.92 -7.15 11.61
CA PHE A 131 -11.96 -6.06 11.73
C PHE A 131 -10.87 -6.61 12.65
N GLN A 132 -9.81 -7.19 12.08
CA GLN A 132 -8.70 -7.73 12.87
C GLN A 132 -8.09 -6.56 13.65
N THR A 133 -8.50 -6.44 14.91
CA THR A 133 -8.03 -5.44 15.87
C THR A 133 -6.97 -6.05 16.79
N GLU A 134 -6.24 -7.07 16.33
CA GLU A 134 -5.18 -7.71 17.13
C GLU A 134 -4.00 -6.75 17.38
N SER A 135 -3.86 -5.69 16.57
CA SER A 135 -2.89 -4.61 16.75
C SER A 135 -3.37 -3.31 16.08
N LEU A 136 -3.12 -2.15 16.72
CA LEU A 136 -3.39 -0.82 16.16
C LEU A 136 -2.78 -0.62 14.76
N PHE A 137 -1.61 -1.20 14.50
CA PHE A 137 -0.90 -1.09 13.21
C PHE A 137 -1.33 -2.16 12.19
N GLN A 138 -2.09 -3.17 12.61
CA GLN A 138 -2.71 -4.17 11.73
C GLN A 138 -4.17 -3.85 11.42
N SER A 139 -4.74 -2.84 12.10
CA SER A 139 -6.11 -2.45 11.90
C SER A 139 -6.30 -1.78 10.53
N THR A 140 -7.22 -2.32 9.74
CA THR A 140 -7.72 -1.71 8.49
C THR A 140 -8.14 -0.26 8.67
N LEU A 141 -8.72 0.08 9.83
CA LEU A 141 -9.14 1.45 10.16
C LEU A 141 -7.96 2.41 10.30
N PHE A 142 -6.83 1.93 10.82
CA PHE A 142 -5.61 2.73 10.93
C PHE A 142 -5.04 3.04 9.55
N THR A 143 -4.98 2.04 8.66
CA THR A 143 -4.54 2.24 7.26
C THR A 143 -5.44 3.22 6.52
N LEU A 144 -6.77 3.10 6.67
CA LEU A 144 -7.72 4.07 6.12
C LEU A 144 -7.50 5.48 6.69
N SER A 145 -7.27 5.60 8.00
CA SER A 145 -6.99 6.88 8.66
C SER A 145 -5.73 7.53 8.11
N ILE A 146 -4.67 6.75 7.84
CA ILE A 146 -3.47 7.24 7.15
C ILE A 146 -3.82 7.75 5.75
N GLY A 147 -4.61 7.00 4.99
CA GLY A 147 -5.06 7.40 3.65
C GLY A 147 -5.80 8.75 3.68
N PHE A 148 -6.77 8.91 4.58
CA PHE A 148 -7.47 10.19 4.77
C PHE A 148 -6.54 11.30 5.24
N PHE A 149 -5.58 11.00 6.12
CA PHE A 149 -4.59 11.97 6.57
C PHE A 149 -3.74 12.52 5.43
N PHE A 150 -3.34 11.70 4.47
CA PHE A 150 -2.64 12.17 3.26
C PHE A 150 -3.50 13.09 2.39
N ILE A 151 -4.79 12.78 2.24
CA ILE A 151 -5.74 13.66 1.53
C ILE A 151 -5.89 15.00 2.27
N PHE A 152 -6.02 14.96 3.60
CA PHE A 152 -6.08 16.16 4.44
C PHE A 152 -4.82 17.01 4.30
N LEU A 153 -3.62 16.40 4.35
CA LEU A 153 -2.35 17.10 4.13
C LEU A 153 -2.28 17.75 2.75
N SER A 154 -2.81 17.08 1.71
CA SER A 154 -2.92 17.69 0.38
C SER A 154 -3.75 18.97 0.41
N GLY A 155 -4.87 18.98 1.14
CA GLY A 155 -5.70 20.17 1.33
C GLY A 155 -4.96 21.28 2.08
N LEU A 156 -4.27 20.94 3.16
CA LEU A 156 -3.45 21.88 3.93
C LEU A 156 -2.35 22.52 3.07
N PHE A 157 -1.65 21.73 2.27
CA PHE A 157 -0.60 22.23 1.37
C PHE A 157 -1.17 23.18 0.30
N LYS A 158 -2.38 22.92 -0.19
CA LYS A 158 -3.07 23.80 -1.14
C LYS A 158 -3.40 25.15 -0.51
N VAL A 159 -3.94 25.17 0.71
CA VAL A 159 -4.21 26.41 1.45
C VAL A 159 -2.93 27.19 1.72
N ALA A 160 -1.89 26.52 2.23
CA ALA A 160 -0.59 27.14 2.52
C ALA A 160 0.06 27.76 1.27
N ARG A 161 -0.11 27.11 0.11
CA ARG A 161 0.37 27.67 -1.16
C ARG A 161 -0.36 28.96 -1.52
N ASN A 162 -1.68 28.98 -1.45
CA ASN A 162 -2.47 30.15 -1.80
C ASN A 162 -2.06 31.35 -0.94
N LEU A 163 -1.94 31.15 0.37
CA LEU A 163 -1.47 32.18 1.31
C LEU A 163 -0.07 32.69 0.95
N LYS A 164 0.84 31.79 0.55
CA LYS A 164 2.19 32.18 0.11
C LYS A 164 2.15 33.03 -1.17
N GLN A 165 1.26 32.71 -2.11
CA GLN A 165 1.12 33.46 -3.36
C GLN A 165 0.50 34.85 -3.12
N GLU A 166 -0.52 34.94 -2.27
CA GLU A 166 -1.14 36.22 -1.88
C GLU A 166 -0.11 37.14 -1.19
N ASN A 167 0.67 36.61 -0.25
CA ASN A 167 1.69 37.39 0.45
C ASN A 167 2.83 37.85 -0.47
N GLN A 168 3.12 37.13 -1.55
CA GLN A 168 4.07 37.54 -2.59
C GLN A 168 3.52 38.61 -3.55
N LEU A 169 2.20 38.74 -3.67
CA LEU A 169 1.55 39.77 -4.48
C LEU A 169 1.33 41.09 -3.73
N THR A 170 1.49 41.08 -2.41
CA THR A 170 1.19 42.23 -1.53
C THR A 170 2.44 43.02 -1.11
N ILE A 171 3.64 42.47 -1.38
CA ILE A 171 4.95 43.12 -1.17
C ILE A 171 5.43 43.69 -2.51
#